data_AF-A0A961SHD4-F1
#
_entry.id   AF-A0A961SHD4-F1
#
_cell.length_a   1.000
_cell.length_b   1.000
_cell.length_c   1.000
_cell.angle_alpha   90.00
_cell.angle_beta   90.00
_cell.angle_gamma   90.00
#
_symmetry.space_group_name_H-M   'P 1'
#
loop_
_entity.id
_entity.type
_entity.pdbx_description
1 polymer ?
#
loop_
_entity_poly.entity_id
_entity_poly.type
_entity_poly.pdbx_seq_one_letter_code
_entity_poly.pdbx_strand_id
1 'polypeptide(L)' 'FGDQVSQQMGQYLEQVLQGNKQIPLIFYCQSVQCWMSYNAALRAVNLGYTNVLWYRGGIEAWQQIGGPLVPSAH' A
#
# COMPACT_ATOMS: atom_id res chain seq x y z
N PHE A 1 2.73 -4.96 -14.92
CA PHE A 1 2.39 -5.69 -13.68
C PHE A 1 2.66 -7.20 -13.76
N GLY A 2 3.41 -7.70 -14.77
CA GLY A 2 3.87 -9.09 -14.82
C GLY A 2 5.33 -9.28 -14.40
N ASP A 3 5.94 -8.23 -13.84
CA ASP A 3 7.34 -8.17 -13.42
C ASP A 3 7.56 -8.82 -12.04
N GLN A 4 8.83 -9.05 -11.69
CA GLN A 4 9.23 -9.69 -10.43
C GLN A 4 8.69 -8.97 -9.19
N VAL A 5 8.62 -7.63 -9.18
CA VAL A 5 8.11 -6.88 -8.04
C VAL A 5 6.63 -7.18 -7.82
N SER A 6 5.85 -7.27 -8.90
CA SER A 6 4.44 -7.63 -8.84
C SER A 6 4.22 -9.05 -8.31
N GLN A 7 5.09 -10.01 -8.69
CA GLN A 7 5.03 -11.39 -8.20
C GLN A 7 5.36 -11.49 -6.71
N GLN A 8 6.45 -10.84 -6.27
CA GLN A 8 6.87 -10.83 -4.87
C GLN A 8 5.83 -10.18 -3.97
N MET A 9 5.27 -9.04 -4.40
CA MET A 9 4.19 -8.38 -3.68
C MET A 9 2.96 -9.27 -3.58
N GLY A 10 2.60 -9.98 -4.66
CA GLY A 10 1.50 -10.94 -4.66
C GLY A 10 1.70 -12.04 -3.62
N GLN A 11 2.85 -12.71 -3.63
CA GLN A 11 3.17 -13.77 -2.66
C GLN A 11 3.11 -13.27 -1.21
N TYR A 12 3.67 -12.08 -0.95
CA TYR A 12 3.62 -11.47 0.37
C TYR A 12 2.19 -11.20 0.82
N LEU A 13 1.37 -10.56 -0.03
CA LEU A 13 -0.02 -10.23 0.30
C LEU A 13 -0.89 -11.48 0.47
N GLU A 14 -0.68 -12.52 -0.34
CA GLU A 14 -1.36 -13.82 -0.16
C GLU A 14 -1.05 -14.42 1.23
N GLN A 15 0.21 -14.36 1.65
CA GLN A 15 0.64 -14.89 2.95
C GLN A 15 0.05 -14.11 4.13
N VAL A 16 0.21 -12.78 4.15
CA VAL A 16 -0.18 -11.95 5.31
C VAL A 16 -1.69 -11.78 5.43
N LEU A 17 -2.42 -11.88 4.30
CA LEU A 17 -3.88 -11.77 4.27
C LEU A 17 -4.57 -13.13 4.21
N GLN A 18 -3.81 -14.22 4.25
CA GLN A 18 -4.32 -15.61 4.17
C GLN A 18 -5.24 -15.81 2.95
N GLY A 19 -4.86 -15.24 1.81
CA GLY A 19 -5.64 -15.28 0.57
C GLY A 19 -6.91 -14.42 0.54
N ASN A 20 -7.23 -13.66 1.60
CA ASN A 20 -8.42 -12.82 1.63
C ASN A 20 -8.23 -11.53 0.82
N LYS A 21 -8.77 -11.52 -0.41
CA LYS A 21 -8.74 -10.38 -1.35
C LYS A 21 -9.65 -9.20 -0.97
N GLN A 22 -10.53 -9.37 0.02
CA GLN A 22 -11.51 -8.35 0.43
C GLN A 22 -11.02 -7.46 1.56
N ILE A 23 -9.90 -7.80 2.20
CA ILE A 23 -9.32 -6.98 3.25
C ILE A 23 -8.98 -5.59 2.68
N PRO A 24 -9.42 -4.48 3.31
CA PRO A 24 -9.07 -3.14 2.87
C PRO A 24 -7.56 -2.91 2.91
N LEU A 25 -6.99 -2.47 1.80
CA LEU A 25 -5.57 -2.13 1.69
C LEU A 25 -5.43 -0.63 1.45
N ILE A 26 -4.73 0.06 2.35
CA ILE A 26 -4.40 1.48 2.19
C ILE A 26 -2.90 1.60 1.94
N PHE A 27 -2.53 2.04 0.73
CA PHE A 27 -1.14 2.31 0.38
C PHE A 27 -0.83 3.79 0.58
N TYR A 28 0.30 4.07 1.20
CA TYR A 28 0.82 5.43 1.40
C TYR A 28 2.34 5.44 1.28
N CYS A 29 2.92 6.62 1.11
CA CYS A 29 4.37 6.84 1.13
C CYS A 29 4.65 8.16 1.87
N GLN A 30 5.84 8.72 1.70
CA GLN A 30 6.24 9.98 2.32
C GLN A 30 5.30 11.14 1.96
N SER A 31 5.06 11.37 0.68
CA SER A 31 4.36 12.56 0.20
C SER A 31 3.73 12.38 -1.19
N VAL A 32 3.07 13.43 -1.67
CA VAL A 32 2.47 13.52 -3.01
C VAL A 32 3.47 13.31 -4.15
N GLN A 33 4.77 13.47 -3.91
CA GLN A 33 5.83 13.26 -4.91
C GLN A 33 6.28 11.79 -4.98
N CYS A 34 5.88 10.95 -4.02
CA CYS A 34 6.25 9.55 -4.00
C CYS A 34 5.25 8.67 -4.77
N TRP A 35 5.60 8.33 -6.01
CA TRP A 35 4.80 7.48 -6.89
C TRP A 35 4.85 5.99 -6.55
N MET A 36 5.72 5.55 -5.63
CA MET A 36 5.84 4.13 -5.27
C MET A 36 4.55 3.59 -4.65
N SER A 37 3.90 4.34 -3.76
CA SER A 37 2.63 3.93 -3.14
C SER A 37 1.49 3.83 -4.16
N TYR A 38 1.44 4.74 -5.13
CA TYR A 38 0.50 4.69 -6.24
C TYR A 38 0.71 3.41 -7.07
N ASN A 39 1.96 3.15 -7.44
CA ASN A 39 2.31 1.97 -8.22
C ASN A 39 2.10 0.65 -7.45
N ALA A 40 2.19 0.66 -6.12
CA ALA A 40 1.84 -0.47 -5.26
C ALA A 40 0.31 -0.69 -5.23
N ALA A 41 -0.49 0.37 -5.10
CA ALA A 41 -1.95 0.29 -5.18
C ALA A 41 -2.40 -0.32 -6.53
N LEU A 42 -1.84 0.15 -7.65
CA LEU A 42 -2.17 -0.42 -8.97
C LEU A 42 -1.78 -1.90 -9.08
N ARG A 43 -0.65 -2.31 -8.50
CA ARG A 43 -0.25 -3.73 -8.43
C ARG A 43 -1.27 -4.54 -7.64
N ALA A 44 -1.72 -4.07 -6.48
CA ALA A 44 -2.72 -4.76 -5.68
C ALA A 44 -4.04 -4.93 -6.45
N VAL A 45 -4.50 -3.89 -7.15
CA VAL A 45 -5.68 -3.99 -8.04
C VAL A 45 -5.46 -5.03 -9.12
N ASN A 46 -4.30 -5.02 -9.80
CA ASN A 46 -3.97 -6.00 -10.84
C ASN A 46 -3.84 -7.45 -10.29
N LEU A 47 -3.54 -7.61 -9.01
CA LEU A 47 -3.50 -8.91 -8.31
C LEU A 47 -4.89 -9.38 -7.84
N GLY A 48 -5.95 -8.61 -8.11
CA GLY A 48 -7.34 -8.98 -7.80
C GLY A 48 -7.84 -8.54 -6.42
N TYR A 49 -7.11 -7.69 -5.70
CA TYR A 49 -7.63 -7.07 -4.48
C TYR A 49 -8.71 -6.04 -4.85
N THR A 50 -9.87 -6.11 -4.19
CA THR A 50 -11.05 -5.34 -4.60
C THR A 50 -11.27 -4.08 -3.77
N ASN A 51 -10.66 -4.01 -2.58
CA ASN A 51 -10.77 -2.86 -1.68
C ASN A 51 -9.40 -2.19 -1.50
N VAL A 52 -8.98 -1.44 -2.52
CA VAL A 52 -7.67 -0.79 -2.58
C VAL A 52 -7.83 0.72 -2.55
N LEU A 53 -7.18 1.35 -1.57
CA LEU A 53 -7.16 2.78 -1.35
C LEU A 53 -5.72 3.29 -1.46
N TRP A 54 -5.56 4.50 -2.00
CA TRP A 54 -4.28 5.20 -2.04
C TRP A 54 -4.38 6.53 -1.30
N TYR A 55 -3.64 6.64 -0.19
CA TYR A 55 -3.56 7.87 0.58
C TYR A 55 -2.46 8.77 0.01
N ARG A 56 -2.83 9.54 -1.02
CA ARG A 56 -1.92 10.35 -1.85
C ARG A 56 -1.06 11.35 -1.07
N GLY A 57 -1.60 11.95 -0.01
CA GLY A 57 -0.89 12.93 0.80
C GLY A 57 0.28 12.36 1.60
N GLY A 58 0.27 11.04 1.84
CA GLY A 58 1.34 10.36 2.55
C GLY A 58 1.49 10.80 4.01
N ILE A 59 2.65 10.47 4.58
CA ILE A 59 3.02 10.82 5.96
C ILE A 59 2.94 12.33 6.20
N GLU A 60 3.36 13.15 5.23
CA GLU A 60 3.33 14.61 5.37
C GLU A 60 1.92 15.15 5.58
N ALA A 61 0.93 14.71 4.78
CA ALA A 61 -0.45 15.12 4.97
C ALA A 61 -1.05 14.60 6.28
N TRP A 62 -0.64 13.40 6.71
CA TRP A 62 -1.06 12.85 8.00
C TRP A 62 -0.56 13.70 9.17
N GLN A 63 0.70 14.12 9.14
CA GLN A 63 1.29 14.97 10.18
C GLN A 63 0.70 16.39 10.15
N GLN A 64 0.38 16.94 8.98
CA GLN A 64 -0.21 18.28 8.86
C GLN A 64 -1.55 18.41 9.60
N ILE A 65 -2.30 17.31 9.73
CA ILE A 65 -3.56 17.28 10.50
C ILE A 65 -3.37 16.85 11.96
N GLY A 66 -2.13 16.76 12.44
CA GLY A 66 -1.81 16.34 13.81
C GLY A 66 -1.85 14.83 14.04
N GLY A 67 -1.81 14.02 12.98
CA GLY A 67 -1.80 12.57 13.08
C GLY A 67 -0.52 12.02 13.74
N PRO A 68 -0.62 11.04 14.66
CA PRO A 68 0.54 10.48 15.33
C PRO A 68 1.35 9.56 14.40
N LEU A 69 2.67 9.54 14.58
CA LEU A 69 3.54 8.50 14.05
C LEU A 69 4.07 7.65 15.19
N VAL A 70 4.15 6.34 14.95
CA VAL A 70 4.78 5.40 15.87
C VAL A 70 6.04 4.89 15.19
N PRO A 71 7.21 4.88 15.87
CA PRO A 71 8.40 4.25 15.35
C PRO A 71 8.08 2.80 14.95
N SER A 72 8.57 2.37 13.79
CA SER A 72 8.51 0.96 13.43
C SER A 72 9.30 0.18 14.49
N ALA A 73 8.74 -0.94 14.97
CA ALA A 73 9.37 -1.82 15.95
C ALA A 73 10.51 -2.69 15.36
N HIS A 74 11.13 -2.23 14.27
CA HIS A 74 12.19 -2.91 13.55
C HIS A 74 13.50 -2.14 13.68
#